data_AF-A0A327NET3-F1
#
_entry.id   AF-A0A327NET3-F1
#
_cell.length_a   1.000
_cell.length_b   1.000
_cell.length_c   1.000
_cell.angle_alpha   90.00
_cell.angle_beta   90.00
_cell.angle_gamma   90.00
#
_symmetry.space_group_name_H-M   'P 1'
#
loop_
_entity.id
_entity.type
_entity.pdbx_description
1 polymer ?
#
loop_
_entity_poly.entity_id
_entity_poly.type
_entity_poly.pdbx_seq_one_letter_code
_entity_poly.pdbx_strand_id
1 'polypeptide(L)'
;MSIWKSREGWIKFWWMLLPSIFLAPILLSAQPASFNRPQVLTEAEGLPQGFVSDIIQDQKGFIWMATRDGLCRYDGQRFKVFQPTTETKTSLSFPDVLYLKPDHRGRIWIRNTYKELDLFDPVRETFQNFSRQPYYKRAFSRDSLRQFCPDRRNRLWLYFRYKGLLSIDLTTNRIQYYPIRVRIIVRLMGVL
;
A
#
# COMPACT_ATOMS: atom_id res chain seq x y z
N MET A 1 -69.43 29.06 30.11
CA MET A 1 -69.72 27.65 30.42
C MET A 1 -70.00 26.98 29.08
N SER A 2 -69.07 26.34 28.37
CA SER A 2 -68.23 25.20 28.71
C SER A 2 -67.06 25.11 27.69
N ILE A 3 -65.81 25.01 28.17
CA ILE A 3 -64.56 24.91 27.38
C ILE A 3 -64.11 23.44 27.21
N TRP A 4 -64.96 22.44 27.49
CA TRP A 4 -64.51 21.05 27.69
C TRP A 4 -65.04 20.04 26.67
N LYS A 5 -64.77 20.20 25.37
CA LYS A 5 -65.13 19.15 24.39
C LYS A 5 -64.25 19.03 23.14
N SER A 6 -62.93 19.21 23.21
CA SER A 6 -62.05 18.91 22.05
C SER A 6 -60.71 18.24 22.35
N ARG A 7 -60.51 17.64 23.53
CA ARG A 7 -59.24 16.98 23.88
C ARG A 7 -59.13 15.49 23.50
N GLU A 8 -60.20 14.86 23.01
CA GLU A 8 -60.16 13.42 22.67
C GLU A 8 -59.78 13.10 21.21
N GLY A 9 -59.91 14.06 20.29
CA GLY A 9 -59.61 13.84 18.87
C GLY A 9 -58.12 13.62 18.58
N TRP A 10 -57.25 14.30 19.34
CA TRP A 10 -55.80 14.27 19.13
C TRP A 10 -55.16 12.96 19.59
N ILE A 11 -55.72 12.31 20.62
CA ILE A 11 -55.21 11.05 21.16
C ILE A 11 -55.51 9.89 20.20
N LYS A 12 -56.70 9.88 19.58
CA LYS A 12 -57.06 8.87 18.56
C LYS A 12 -56.19 8.97 17.29
N PHE A 13 -55.73 10.18 16.95
CA PHE A 13 -54.83 10.40 15.81
C PHE A 13 -53.45 9.75 16.00
N TRP A 14 -52.93 9.76 17.23
CA TRP A 14 -51.66 9.11 17.55
C TRP A 14 -51.77 7.58 17.61
N TRP A 15 -52.92 7.03 18.03
CA TRP A 15 -53.17 5.59 18.04
C TRP A 15 -53.27 4.95 16.64
N MET A 16 -53.49 5.75 15.59
CA MET A 16 -53.50 5.28 14.20
C MET A 16 -52.10 5.26 13.55
N LEU A 17 -51.15 6.06 14.05
CA LEU A 17 -49.78 6.14 13.52
C LEU A 17 -48.79 5.20 14.23
N LEU A 18 -49.07 4.81 15.48
CA LEU A 18 -48.23 3.91 16.27
C LEU A 18 -48.09 2.48 15.68
N PRO A 19 -49.13 1.84 15.09
CA PRO A 19 -48.96 0.53 14.46
C PRO A 19 -48.10 0.58 13.19
N SER A 20 -48.08 1.73 12.50
CA SER A 20 -47.32 1.95 11.27
C SER A 20 -45.81 1.95 11.51
N ILE A 21 -45.39 2.49 12.65
CA ILE A 21 -43.97 2.58 13.04
C ILE A 21 -43.43 1.21 13.47
N PHE A 22 -44.27 0.34 14.05
CA PHE A 22 -43.87 -1.00 14.48
C PHE A 22 -43.95 -2.08 13.38
N LEU A 23 -44.64 -1.84 12.26
CA LEU A 23 -44.59 -2.74 11.10
C LEU A 23 -43.41 -2.46 10.14
N ALA A 24 -42.80 -1.28 10.23
CA ALA A 24 -41.71 -0.87 9.36
C ALA A 24 -40.38 -1.68 9.47
N PRO A 25 -40.02 -2.35 10.59
CA PRO A 25 -38.73 -3.05 10.63
C PRO A 25 -38.72 -4.39 9.88
N ILE A 26 -39.87 -4.89 9.41
CA ILE A 26 -39.96 -6.25 8.83
C ILE A 26 -39.65 -6.26 7.32
N LEU A 27 -39.46 -5.09 6.70
CA LEU A 27 -39.14 -4.98 5.26
C LEU A 27 -37.73 -4.47 4.96
N LEU A 28 -36.81 -4.42 5.94
CA LEU A 28 -35.38 -4.31 5.64
C LEU A 28 -34.81 -5.72 5.37
N SER A 29 -35.12 -6.30 4.20
CA SER A 29 -34.19 -7.28 3.65
C SER A 29 -32.94 -6.51 3.22
N ALA A 30 -31.78 -6.84 3.77
CA ALA A 30 -30.53 -6.43 3.15
C ALA A 30 -30.58 -6.86 1.67
N GLN A 31 -30.32 -5.93 0.74
CA GLN A 31 -30.14 -6.34 -0.66
C GLN A 31 -29.08 -7.44 -0.68
N PRO A 32 -29.31 -8.57 -1.36
CA PRO A 32 -28.26 -9.56 -1.51
C PRO A 32 -27.06 -8.84 -2.13
N ALA A 33 -25.90 -8.94 -1.50
CA ALA A 33 -24.70 -8.32 -2.02
C ALA A 33 -24.39 -8.94 -3.40
N SER A 34 -24.83 -8.27 -4.47
CA SER A 34 -24.47 -8.65 -5.82
C SER A 34 -23.10 -8.06 -6.11
N PHE A 35 -22.07 -8.85 -5.91
CA PHE A 35 -20.75 -8.48 -6.41
C PHE A 35 -20.77 -8.59 -7.93
N ASN A 36 -20.29 -7.56 -8.61
CA ASN A 36 -19.96 -7.67 -10.02
C ASN A 36 -19.01 -8.85 -10.21
N ARG A 37 -19.16 -9.58 -11.33
CA ARG A 37 -18.19 -10.61 -11.67
C ARG A 37 -16.80 -9.97 -11.71
N PRO A 38 -15.79 -10.59 -11.07
CA PRO A 38 -14.44 -10.03 -11.10
C PRO A 38 -13.98 -9.95 -12.56
N GLN A 39 -13.49 -8.78 -12.95
CA GLN A 39 -12.79 -8.65 -14.21
C GLN A 39 -11.46 -9.38 -14.10
N VAL A 40 -11.15 -10.22 -15.07
CA VAL A 40 -9.86 -10.89 -15.17
C VAL A 40 -8.97 -10.04 -16.06
N LEU A 41 -7.82 -9.63 -15.55
CA LEU A 41 -6.81 -8.88 -16.29
C LEU A 41 -5.59 -9.78 -16.48
N THR A 42 -5.22 -10.00 -17.72
CA THR A 42 -4.18 -10.91 -18.18
C THR A 42 -3.19 -10.21 -19.11
N GLU A 43 -2.32 -10.98 -19.74
CA GLU A 43 -1.42 -10.49 -20.79
C GLU A 43 -2.19 -9.89 -21.98
N ALA A 44 -3.40 -10.41 -22.27
CA ALA A 44 -4.24 -9.86 -23.33
C ALA A 44 -4.65 -8.40 -23.07
N GLU A 45 -4.75 -8.00 -21.81
CA GLU A 45 -5.08 -6.64 -21.38
C GLU A 45 -3.84 -5.76 -21.19
N GLY A 46 -2.62 -6.33 -21.26
CA GLY A 46 -1.35 -5.61 -21.17
C GLY A 46 -0.54 -5.84 -19.89
N LEU A 47 -0.94 -6.79 -19.03
CA LEU A 47 -0.09 -7.24 -17.91
C LEU A 47 1.16 -7.94 -18.48
N PRO A 48 2.39 -7.64 -18.03
CA PRO A 48 3.59 -8.21 -18.66
C PRO A 48 3.72 -9.72 -18.44
N GLN A 49 3.26 -10.23 -17.28
CA GLN A 49 3.15 -11.67 -17.01
C GLN A 49 2.27 -11.94 -15.77
N GLY A 50 1.71 -13.15 -15.69
CA GLY A 50 0.67 -13.51 -14.70
C GLY A 50 1.11 -13.67 -13.24
N PHE A 51 2.40 -13.76 -12.91
CA PHE A 51 2.86 -13.86 -11.52
C PHE A 51 2.94 -12.49 -10.85
N VAL A 52 1.88 -12.11 -10.13
CA VAL A 52 1.86 -10.87 -9.33
C VAL A 52 2.14 -11.20 -7.87
N SER A 53 3.24 -10.67 -7.33
CA SER A 53 3.73 -11.00 -5.98
C SER A 53 3.33 -10.01 -4.90
N ASP A 54 3.06 -8.76 -5.28
CA ASP A 54 2.67 -7.70 -4.37
C ASP A 54 1.85 -6.64 -5.13
N ILE A 55 0.91 -6.01 -4.44
CA ILE A 55 0.00 -5.01 -5.00
C ILE A 55 -0.17 -3.87 -4.00
N ILE A 56 0.05 -2.64 -4.45
CA ILE A 56 -0.24 -1.42 -3.67
C ILE A 56 -1.07 -0.44 -4.47
N GLN A 57 -1.80 0.43 -3.79
CA GLN A 57 -2.44 1.60 -4.40
C GLN A 57 -1.69 2.86 -3.97
N ASP A 58 -1.41 3.76 -4.90
CA ASP A 58 -0.85 5.06 -4.56
C ASP A 58 -1.93 6.09 -4.20
N GLN A 59 -1.51 7.27 -3.73
CA GLN A 59 -2.43 8.32 -3.31
C GLN A 59 -3.26 8.93 -4.46
N LYS A 60 -2.89 8.68 -5.71
CA LYS A 60 -3.64 9.11 -6.90
C LYS A 60 -4.63 8.04 -7.38
N GLY A 61 -4.64 6.88 -6.73
CA GLY A 61 -5.53 5.77 -7.04
C GLY A 61 -4.95 4.76 -8.04
N PHE A 62 -3.73 4.95 -8.55
CA PHE A 62 -3.11 3.99 -9.45
C PHE A 62 -2.77 2.69 -8.69
N ILE A 63 -3.00 1.56 -9.35
CA ILE A 63 -2.64 0.25 -8.83
C ILE A 63 -1.25 -0.12 -9.34
N TRP A 64 -0.35 -0.45 -8.42
CA TRP A 64 1.00 -0.87 -8.71
C TRP A 64 1.17 -2.35 -8.39
N MET A 65 1.76 -3.09 -9.30
CA MET A 65 1.93 -4.54 -9.21
C MET A 65 3.40 -4.91 -9.38
N ALA A 66 3.87 -5.75 -8.46
CA ALA A 66 5.17 -6.39 -8.53
C ALA A 66 5.07 -7.67 -9.37
N THR A 67 5.80 -7.70 -10.48
CA THR A 67 5.80 -8.83 -11.41
C THR A 67 7.23 -9.33 -11.62
N ARG A 68 7.41 -10.58 -12.04
CA ARG A 68 8.69 -11.16 -12.47
C ARG A 68 9.30 -10.49 -13.71
N ASP A 69 8.53 -9.68 -14.43
CA ASP A 69 8.97 -9.00 -15.65
C ASP A 69 8.67 -7.49 -15.61
N GLY A 70 8.99 -6.88 -14.46
CA GLY A 70 8.95 -5.44 -14.25
C GLY A 70 7.91 -4.97 -13.26
N LEU A 71 7.95 -3.66 -12.99
CA LEU A 71 6.93 -2.95 -12.22
C LEU A 71 5.80 -2.57 -13.16
N CYS A 72 4.55 -2.82 -12.77
CA CYS A 72 3.39 -2.50 -13.57
C CYS A 72 2.50 -1.47 -12.88
N ARG A 73 2.08 -0.42 -13.59
CA ARG A 73 1.06 0.55 -13.16
C ARG A 73 -0.22 0.33 -13.94
N TYR A 74 -1.36 0.25 -13.26
CA TYR A 74 -2.69 0.19 -13.86
C TYR A 74 -3.50 1.42 -13.46
N ASP A 75 -4.10 2.07 -14.45
CA ASP A 75 -4.91 3.30 -14.29
C ASP A 75 -6.42 3.05 -14.25
N GLY A 76 -6.85 1.79 -14.26
CA GLY A 76 -8.25 1.39 -14.37
C GLY A 76 -8.67 1.00 -15.79
N GLN A 77 -7.82 1.26 -16.79
CA GLN A 77 -8.07 0.92 -18.19
C GLN A 77 -6.86 0.29 -18.88
N ARG A 78 -5.64 0.78 -18.61
CA ARG A 78 -4.40 0.39 -19.28
C ARG A 78 -3.29 0.11 -18.30
N PHE A 79 -2.41 -0.79 -18.71
CA PHE A 79 -1.16 -1.04 -18.02
C PHE A 79 -0.03 -0.21 -18.61
N LYS A 80 0.86 0.25 -17.75
CA LYS A 80 2.18 0.77 -18.11
C LYS A 80 3.24 -0.05 -17.39
N VAL A 81 4.14 -0.64 -18.16
CA VAL A 81 5.19 -1.52 -17.65
C VAL A 81 6.52 -0.77 -17.61
N PHE A 82 7.24 -0.91 -16.51
CA PHE A 82 8.58 -0.39 -16.31
C PHE A 82 9.55 -1.57 -16.19
N GLN A 83 10.46 -1.68 -17.15
CA GLN A 83 11.47 -2.72 -17.24
C GLN A 83 12.89 -2.12 -17.23
N PRO A 84 13.91 -2.94 -16.93
CA PRO A 84 15.29 -2.50 -17.09
C PRO A 84 15.61 -2.15 -18.55
N THR A 85 16.33 -1.06 -18.77
CA THR A 85 16.85 -0.69 -20.09
C THR A 85 18.31 -0.26 -19.97
N THR A 86 19.11 -0.53 -21.01
CA THR A 86 20.50 -0.06 -21.11
C THR A 86 20.59 1.39 -21.57
N GLU A 87 19.50 1.96 -22.08
CA GLU A 87 19.48 3.28 -22.72
C GLU A 87 19.45 4.43 -21.70
N THR A 88 18.88 4.20 -20.51
CA THR A 88 18.74 5.25 -19.48
C THR A 88 19.37 4.84 -18.15
N LYS A 89 20.13 5.75 -17.55
CA LYS A 89 20.74 5.52 -16.22
C LYS A 89 19.74 5.50 -15.06
N THR A 90 18.47 5.79 -15.33
CA THR A 90 17.41 5.94 -14.34
C THR A 90 16.25 4.96 -14.58
N SER A 91 16.52 3.80 -15.17
CA SER A 91 15.55 2.71 -15.28
C SER A 91 15.61 1.76 -14.10
N LEU A 92 14.60 0.90 -13.99
CA LEU A 92 14.58 -0.23 -13.06
C LEU A 92 15.86 -1.08 -13.22
N SER A 93 16.44 -1.54 -12.11
CA SER A 93 17.71 -2.27 -12.08
C SER A 93 17.60 -3.75 -12.41
N PHE A 94 16.42 -4.33 -12.19
CA PHE A 94 16.16 -5.76 -12.21
C PHE A 94 14.72 -6.02 -12.69
N PRO A 95 14.47 -7.07 -13.47
CA PRO A 95 13.12 -7.37 -13.95
C PRO A 95 12.26 -8.03 -12.86
N ASP A 96 12.86 -8.76 -11.92
CA ASP A 96 12.16 -9.59 -10.95
C ASP A 96 11.63 -8.80 -9.75
N VAL A 97 10.55 -8.04 -9.94
CA VAL A 97 9.96 -7.25 -8.86
C VAL A 97 9.14 -8.15 -7.93
N LEU A 98 9.48 -8.11 -6.63
CA LEU A 98 8.91 -9.01 -5.61
C LEU A 98 8.10 -8.28 -4.52
N TYR A 99 8.48 -7.05 -4.18
CA TYR A 99 7.88 -6.35 -3.03
C TYR A 99 7.88 -4.84 -3.24
N LEU A 100 6.77 -4.20 -2.91
CA LEU A 100 6.54 -2.78 -3.05
C LEU A 100 6.24 -2.16 -1.68
N LYS A 101 6.84 -1.00 -1.41
CA LYS A 101 6.55 -0.25 -0.20
C LYS A 101 6.51 1.26 -0.48
N PRO A 102 5.33 1.90 -0.44
CA PRO A 102 5.27 3.34 -0.60
C PRO A 102 5.92 4.04 0.60
N ASP A 103 6.58 5.16 0.35
CA ASP A 103 7.03 6.08 1.38
C ASP A 103 6.06 7.24 1.57
N HIS A 104 6.31 8.05 2.62
CA HIS A 104 5.47 9.20 2.96
C HIS A 104 5.49 10.33 1.91
N ARG A 105 6.40 10.27 0.92
CA ARG A 105 6.52 11.24 -0.18
C ARG A 105 5.87 10.71 -1.46
N GLY A 106 5.22 9.55 -1.41
CA GLY A 106 4.60 8.92 -2.57
C GLY A 106 5.59 8.23 -3.51
N ARG A 107 6.87 8.09 -3.12
CA ARG A 107 7.82 7.24 -3.86
C ARG A 107 7.60 5.79 -3.49
N ILE A 108 8.00 4.88 -4.36
CA ILE A 108 7.80 3.45 -4.17
C ILE A 108 9.18 2.81 -4.02
N TRP A 109 9.42 2.19 -2.86
CA TRP A 109 10.55 1.29 -2.68
C TRP A 109 10.22 -0.06 -3.29
N ILE A 110 11.16 -0.58 -4.08
CA ILE A 110 11.02 -1.79 -4.86
C ILE A 110 12.11 -2.75 -4.44
N ARG A 111 11.76 -4.01 -4.20
CA ARG A 111 12.73 -5.06 -3.89
C ARG A 111 12.56 -6.27 -4.79
N ASN A 112 13.67 -6.89 -5.17
CA ASN A 112 13.69 -8.13 -5.93
C ASN A 112 13.94 -9.39 -5.08
N THR A 113 14.00 -10.54 -5.74
CA THR A 113 14.26 -11.84 -5.09
C THR A 113 15.63 -11.88 -4.43
N TYR A 114 16.60 -11.18 -4.99
CA TYR A 114 17.97 -11.08 -4.49
C TYR A 114 18.15 -10.01 -3.40
N LYS A 115 17.06 -9.39 -2.94
CA LYS A 115 17.01 -8.35 -1.89
C LYS A 115 17.73 -7.05 -2.27
N GLU A 116 17.95 -6.82 -3.56
CA GLU A 116 18.34 -5.52 -4.08
C GLU A 116 17.15 -4.56 -4.01
N LEU A 117 17.44 -3.28 -3.82
CA LEU A 117 16.47 -2.20 -3.67
C LEU A 117 16.65 -1.15 -4.76
N ASP A 118 15.51 -0.76 -5.32
CA ASP A 118 15.35 0.45 -6.13
C ASP A 118 14.35 1.39 -5.47
N LEU A 119 14.53 2.70 -5.67
CA LEU A 119 13.58 3.73 -5.28
C LEU A 119 13.02 4.37 -6.54
N PHE A 120 11.71 4.27 -6.70
CA PHE A 120 11.00 4.78 -7.86
C PHE A 120 10.19 6.04 -7.51
N ASP A 121 10.36 7.07 -8.32
CA ASP A 121 9.56 8.29 -8.27
C ASP A 121 8.45 8.21 -9.33
N PRO A 122 7.17 8.02 -8.95
CA PRO A 122 6.08 7.89 -9.91
C PRO A 122 5.70 9.19 -10.62
N VAL A 123 6.15 10.35 -10.14
CA VAL A 123 5.88 11.65 -10.77
C VAL A 123 6.88 11.89 -11.91
N ARG A 124 8.16 11.61 -11.66
CA ARG A 124 9.22 11.77 -12.65
C ARG A 124 9.43 10.52 -13.51
N GLU A 125 8.86 9.39 -13.08
CA GLU A 125 9.06 8.06 -13.66
C GLU A 125 10.54 7.67 -13.73
N THR A 126 11.30 8.05 -12.71
CA THR A 126 12.73 7.78 -12.60
C THR A 126 13.03 6.81 -11.48
N PHE A 127 14.03 5.96 -11.69
CA PHE A 127 14.54 5.01 -10.73
C PHE A 127 15.90 5.45 -10.19
N GLN A 128 16.11 5.19 -8.89
CA GLN A 128 17.40 5.24 -8.24
C GLN A 128 17.78 3.85 -7.78
N ASN A 129 18.91 3.36 -8.28
CA ASN A 129 19.43 2.03 -8.01
C ASN A 129 20.05 1.96 -6.61
N PHE A 130 19.23 1.92 -5.57
CA PHE A 130 19.62 2.19 -4.18
C PHE A 130 20.67 1.22 -3.67
N SER A 131 20.48 -0.09 -3.89
CA SER A 131 21.47 -1.10 -3.47
C SER A 131 22.78 -1.04 -4.26
N ARG A 132 22.78 -0.38 -5.43
CA ARG A 132 24.00 -0.22 -6.24
C ARG A 132 24.81 1.00 -5.86
N GLN A 133 24.29 1.89 -5.02
CA GLN A 133 24.99 3.10 -4.57
C GLN A 133 26.28 2.76 -3.79
N PRO A 134 27.37 3.54 -3.96
CA PRO A 134 28.64 3.25 -3.29
C PRO A 134 28.55 3.18 -1.76
N TYR A 135 27.77 4.07 -1.13
CA TYR A 135 27.61 4.07 0.33
C TYR A 135 26.87 2.82 0.82
N TYR A 136 25.88 2.33 0.05
CA TYR A 136 25.15 1.11 0.37
C TYR A 136 26.07 -0.12 0.24
N LYS A 137 26.77 -0.24 -0.90
CA LYS A 137 27.71 -1.35 -1.12
C LYS A 137 28.80 -1.40 -0.04
N ARG A 138 29.38 -0.25 0.32
CA ARG A 138 30.42 -0.17 1.36
C ARG A 138 29.90 -0.66 2.72
N ALA A 139 28.65 -0.32 3.05
CA ALA A 139 28.08 -0.66 4.35
C ALA A 139 27.50 -2.08 4.44
N PHE A 140 27.05 -2.67 3.32
CA PHE A 140 26.18 -3.86 3.32
C PHE A 140 26.54 -4.96 2.30
N SER A 141 27.71 -4.91 1.65
CA SER A 141 28.09 -5.84 0.55
C SER A 141 27.98 -7.34 0.86
N ARG A 142 28.04 -7.75 2.13
CA ARG A 142 27.96 -9.16 2.56
C ARG A 142 26.73 -9.48 3.40
N ASP A 143 25.85 -8.50 3.63
CA ASP A 143 24.76 -8.64 4.57
C ASP A 143 23.44 -8.94 3.89
N SER A 144 22.75 -9.96 4.38
CA SER A 144 21.45 -10.33 3.84
C SER A 144 20.35 -9.46 4.48
N LEU A 145 19.91 -8.44 3.72
CA LEU A 145 18.75 -7.63 4.07
C LEU A 145 17.50 -8.54 4.18
N ARG A 146 16.82 -8.47 5.32
CA ARG A 146 15.60 -9.25 5.59
C ARG A 146 14.36 -8.42 5.40
N GLN A 147 14.38 -7.20 5.93
CA GLN A 147 13.24 -6.30 5.83
C GLN A 147 13.70 -4.86 5.75
N PHE A 148 12.91 -4.03 5.08
CA PHE A 148 13.09 -2.60 5.08
C PHE A 148 11.76 -1.89 5.36
N CYS A 149 11.83 -0.67 5.90
CA CYS A 149 10.66 0.16 6.15
C CYS A 149 11.03 1.64 6.04
N PRO A 150 10.50 2.39 5.06
CA PRO A 150 10.65 3.84 5.04
C PRO A 150 9.81 4.48 6.15
N ASP A 151 10.36 5.48 6.85
CA ASP A 151 9.64 6.25 7.86
C ASP A 151 9.25 7.65 7.36
N ARG A 152 8.46 8.37 8.17
CA ARG A 152 7.99 9.74 7.87
C ARG A 152 9.07 10.82 7.97
N ARG A 153 10.26 10.49 8.50
CA ARG A 153 11.39 11.42 8.68
C ARG A 153 12.46 11.23 7.59
N ASN A 154 12.09 10.61 6.47
CA ASN A 154 13.00 10.31 5.36
C ASN A 154 14.17 9.40 5.77
N ARG A 155 13.92 8.47 6.70
CA ARG A 155 14.85 7.39 7.02
C ARG A 155 14.35 6.08 6.46
N LEU A 156 15.30 5.24 6.05
CA LEU A 156 15.05 3.86 5.68
C LEU A 156 15.55 2.96 6.80
N TRP A 157 14.62 2.30 7.48
CA TRP A 157 14.94 1.27 8.46
C TRP A 157 15.26 -0.03 7.72
N LEU A 158 16.34 -0.68 8.11
CA LEU A 158 16.82 -1.92 7.53
C LEU A 158 17.09 -2.93 8.63
N TYR A 159 16.53 -4.13 8.48
CA TYR A 159 16.80 -5.26 9.34
C TYR A 159 17.63 -6.29 8.58
N PHE A 160 18.82 -6.59 9.10
CA PHE A 160 19.75 -7.57 8.54
C PHE A 160 19.86 -8.78 9.47
N ARG A 161 20.03 -9.97 8.90
CA ARG A 161 20.13 -11.21 9.68
C ARG A 161 21.26 -11.17 10.72
N TYR A 162 22.42 -10.63 10.37
CA TYR A 162 23.62 -10.66 11.22
C TYR A 162 24.01 -9.30 11.80
N LYS A 163 23.52 -8.19 11.23
CA LYS A 163 23.80 -6.83 11.73
C LYS A 163 22.68 -6.24 12.59
N GLY A 164 21.53 -6.91 12.67
CA GLY A 164 20.37 -6.41 13.39
C GLY A 164 19.72 -5.22 12.71
N LEU A 165 19.19 -4.30 13.51
CA LEU A 165 18.42 -3.14 13.04
C LEU A 165 19.34 -1.94 12.83
N LEU A 166 19.17 -1.25 11.72
CA LEU A 166 19.83 0.02 11.43
C LEU A 166 18.90 0.95 10.67
N SER A 167 19.22 2.24 10.65
CA SER A 167 18.51 3.23 9.84
C SER A 167 19.47 4.04 8.98
N ILE A 168 19.07 4.37 7.77
CA ILE A 168 19.78 5.29 6.87
C ILE A 168 18.97 6.58 6.75
N ASP A 169 19.58 7.73 7.03
CA ASP A 169 19.04 9.02 6.62
C ASP A 169 19.24 9.20 5.12
N LEU A 170 18.16 9.28 4.36
CA LEU A 170 18.20 9.32 2.89
C LEU A 170 18.63 10.69 2.34
N THR A 171 18.73 11.71 3.19
CA THR A 171 19.18 13.06 2.82
C THR A 171 20.69 13.15 2.98
N THR A 172 21.21 12.68 4.12
CA THR A 172 22.63 12.79 4.45
C THR A 172 23.43 11.52 4.18
N ASN A 173 22.77 10.42 3.80
CA ASN A 173 23.33 9.06 3.70
C ASN A 173 24.02 8.58 4.99
N ARG A 174 23.61 9.10 6.15
CA ARG A 174 24.18 8.71 7.45
C ARG A 174 23.52 7.43 7.92
N ILE A 175 24.34 6.50 8.42
CA ILE A 175 23.88 5.20 8.91
C ILE A 175 23.96 5.19 10.42
N GLN A 176 22.86 4.81 11.08
CA GLN A 176 22.79 4.61 12.52
C GLN A 176 22.50 3.14 12.82
N TYR A 177 23.35 2.53 13.65
CA TYR A 177 23.22 1.14 14.08
C TYR A 177 22.48 1.07 15.42
N TYR A 178 21.56 0.11 15.53
CA TYR A 178 20.86 -0.18 16.77
C TYR A 178 21.21 -1.60 17.23
N PRO A 179 21.98 -1.75 18.31
CA PRO A 179 22.33 -3.06 18.83
C PRO A 179 21.04 -3.80 19.25
N ILE A 180 20.97 -5.10 18.96
CA ILE A 180 19.88 -5.95 19.43
C ILE A 180 20.03 -6.09 20.95
N ARG A 181 19.35 -5.22 21.71
CA ARG A 181 18.94 -5.54 23.07
C ARG A 181 17.55 -6.13 22.97
N VAL A 182 17.37 -7.35 23.49
CA VAL A 182 16.24 -8.30 23.30
C VAL A 182 14.81 -7.75 23.55
N ARG A 183 14.63 -6.46 23.90
CA ARG A 183 13.32 -5.88 24.29
C ARG A 183 12.63 -4.94 23.29
N ILE A 184 13.20 -4.59 22.12
CA ILE A 184 12.74 -3.40 21.37
C ILE A 184 11.99 -3.68 20.06
N ILE A 185 11.94 -4.92 19.57
CA ILE A 185 11.44 -5.19 18.19
C ILE A 185 9.94 -4.87 18.02
N VAL A 186 9.12 -4.97 19.07
CA VAL A 186 7.65 -4.75 18.97
C VAL A 186 7.27 -3.27 18.91
N ARG A 187 8.06 -2.36 19.49
CA ARG A 187 7.66 -0.95 19.62
C ARG A 187 8.02 -0.07 18.43
N LEU A 188 8.93 -0.51 17.56
CA LEU A 188 9.44 0.28 16.43
C LEU A 188 8.85 -0.08 15.07
N MET A 189 8.20 -1.24 14.92
CA MET A 189 7.65 -1.68 13.63
C MET A 189 6.19 -1.25 13.38
N GLY A 190 5.59 -0.46 14.28
CA GLY A 190 4.28 0.14 14.05
C GLY A 190 3.19 -0.90 13.80
N VAL A 191 2.86 -1.68 14.83
CA VAL A 191 1.58 -2.37 14.91
C VAL A 191 0.54 -1.36 15.41
N LEU A 192 -0.33 -0.92 14.51
CA LEU A 192 -1.72 -0.57 14.79
C LEU A 192 -2.58 -1.49 13.93
#